data_AF-A0A9N9XKX0-F1
#
_entry.id   AF-A0A9N9XKX0-F1
#
_cell.length_a   1.000
_cell.length_b   1.000
_cell.length_c   1.000
_cell.angle_alpha   90.00
_cell.angle_beta   90.00
_cell.angle_gamma   90.00
#
_symmetry.space_group_name_H-M   'P 1'
#
loop_
_entity.id
_entity.type
_entity.pdbx_description
1 polymer ?
#
loop_
_entity_poly.entity_id
_entity_poly.type
_entity_poly.pdbx_seq_one_letter_code
_entity_poly.pdbx_strand_id
1 'polypeptide(L)'
;MALTRALLGAANLSRSVKITSKSFPAFPRHFHLSNCALAERLYTDKHEWVEVTGKIGIVGISHYAQEALGDVVYAQLPDVNTVLKQKDECGALESVKAASEIYSPISGKVVEKNGDVEEKPSLINTDCYAKGWLFKVEIENNGEIKELMTEDQYKEFLKTAESH
;
A
#
# COMPACT_ATOMS: atom_id res chain seq x y z
N MET A 1 -56.21 12.14 -41.58
CA MET A 1 -56.97 12.28 -40.32
C MET A 1 -55.97 12.55 -39.21
N ALA A 2 -55.95 13.62 -38.43
CA ALA A 2 -56.67 14.89 -38.33
C ALA A 2 -55.65 15.88 -37.72
N LEU A 3 -55.29 16.95 -38.43
CA LEU A 3 -55.58 18.35 -38.07
C LEU A 3 -56.09 18.61 -36.64
N THR A 4 -55.33 19.41 -35.87
CA THR A 4 -55.86 20.56 -35.12
C THR A 4 -54.75 21.57 -34.78
N ARG A 5 -54.90 22.79 -35.31
CA ARG A 5 -54.22 24.03 -34.90
C ARG A 5 -54.85 24.53 -33.60
N ALA A 6 -54.05 25.17 -32.72
CA ALA A 6 -54.53 26.23 -31.85
C ALA A 6 -53.44 27.29 -31.66
N LEU A 7 -53.87 28.54 -31.76
CA LEU A 7 -53.15 29.81 -31.81
C LEU A 7 -53.09 30.49 -30.41
N LEU A 8 -52.36 31.62 -30.37
CA LEU A 8 -52.26 32.67 -29.34
C LEU A 8 -51.29 32.38 -28.18
N GLY A 9 -50.50 33.32 -27.67
CA GLY A 9 -50.49 34.76 -27.85
C GLY A 9 -49.18 35.38 -27.33
N ALA A 10 -49.00 36.65 -27.68
CA ALA A 10 -47.80 37.46 -27.52
C ALA A 10 -47.43 37.82 -26.07
N ALA A 11 -46.16 38.13 -25.83
CA ALA A 11 -45.73 39.33 -25.09
C ALA A 11 -44.21 39.52 -25.18
N ASN A 12 -43.82 40.61 -25.84
CA ASN A 12 -42.50 41.24 -25.70
C ASN A 12 -42.39 41.83 -24.29
N LEU A 13 -41.28 41.59 -23.59
CA LEU A 13 -40.79 42.55 -22.61
C LEU A 13 -39.26 42.56 -22.63
N SER A 14 -38.71 43.59 -23.28
CA SER A 14 -37.32 43.96 -23.19
C SER A 14 -36.98 44.32 -21.74
N ARG A 15 -36.02 43.61 -21.14
CA ARG A 15 -35.41 44.02 -19.87
C ARG A 15 -33.91 44.12 -20.06
N SER A 16 -33.46 45.36 -20.22
CA SER A 16 -32.05 45.75 -20.21
C SER A 16 -31.40 45.33 -18.90
N VAL A 17 -30.55 44.30 -18.94
CA VAL A 17 -29.69 43.94 -17.80
C VAL A 17 -28.43 44.79 -17.88
N LYS A 18 -28.26 45.72 -16.94
CA LYS A 18 -27.00 46.45 -16.75
C LYS A 18 -25.96 45.47 -16.23
N ILE A 19 -24.98 45.11 -17.06
CA ILE A 19 -23.81 44.35 -16.66
C ILE A 19 -22.92 45.28 -15.83
N THR A 20 -23.01 45.17 -14.51
CA THR A 20 -21.99 45.76 -13.62
C THR A 20 -20.87 44.74 -13.49
N SER A 21 -19.72 45.02 -14.11
CA SER A 21 -18.50 44.22 -13.95
C SER A 21 -18.01 44.33 -12.50
N LYS A 22 -18.36 43.35 -11.67
CA LYS A 22 -17.69 43.19 -10.37
C LYS A 22 -16.36 42.49 -10.64
N SER A 23 -15.28 43.23 -10.46
CA SER A 23 -13.92 42.71 -10.38
C SER A 23 -13.84 41.69 -9.25
N PHE A 24 -13.53 40.43 -9.59
CA PHE A 24 -13.23 39.39 -8.61
C PHE A 24 -11.73 39.48 -8.25
N PRO A 25 -11.36 39.49 -6.96
CA PRO A 25 -9.96 39.45 -6.59
C PRO A 25 -9.35 38.10 -6.98
N ALA A 26 -8.20 38.15 -7.64
CA ALA A 26 -7.39 36.97 -7.92
C ALA A 26 -6.83 36.43 -6.61
N PHE A 27 -7.40 35.33 -6.12
CA PHE A 27 -6.82 34.60 -4.99
C PHE A 27 -5.52 33.91 -5.44
N PRO A 28 -4.42 34.03 -4.69
CA PRO A 28 -3.18 33.36 -5.04
C PRO A 28 -3.42 31.85 -4.99
N ARG A 29 -3.08 31.16 -6.10
CA ARG A 29 -2.99 29.70 -6.11
C ARG A 29 -1.83 29.31 -5.18
N HIS A 30 -2.14 29.12 -3.90
CA HIS A 30 -1.27 28.35 -3.04
C HIS A 30 -1.24 26.93 -3.61
N PHE A 31 -0.10 26.56 -4.18
CA PHE A 31 0.26 25.16 -4.34
C PHE A 31 0.31 24.59 -2.93
N HIS A 32 -0.82 24.07 -2.46
CA HIS A 32 -0.80 23.08 -1.41
C HIS A 32 -0.16 21.86 -2.08
N LEU A 33 1.14 21.67 -1.85
CA LEU A 33 1.72 20.35 -1.92
C LEU A 33 1.01 19.57 -0.83
N SER A 34 -0.19 19.08 -1.16
CA SER A 34 -0.84 18.02 -0.41
C SER A 34 0.21 16.91 -0.41
N ASN A 35 0.93 16.77 0.69
CA ASN A 35 1.75 15.60 0.93
C ASN A 35 0.75 14.44 1.07
N CYS A 36 0.29 13.96 -0.07
CA CYS A 36 -0.42 12.72 -0.21
C CYS A 36 0.65 11.70 0.13
N ALA A 37 0.78 11.40 1.43
CA ALA A 37 1.84 10.58 1.97
C ALA A 37 1.91 9.30 1.13
N LEU A 38 2.93 9.21 0.28
CA LEU A 38 3.28 7.92 -0.30
C LEU A 38 3.54 7.02 0.90
N ALA A 39 2.85 5.88 0.97
CA ALA A 39 3.19 4.84 1.91
C ALA A 39 4.65 4.47 1.63
N GLU A 40 5.55 4.81 2.55
CA GLU A 40 6.96 4.49 2.44
C GLU A 40 7.15 3.02 2.87
N ARG A 41 7.92 2.27 2.07
CA ARG A 41 8.27 0.89 2.38
C ARG A 41 9.49 0.87 3.28
N LEU A 42 9.38 0.18 4.40
CA LEU A 42 10.43 0.02 5.39
C LEU A 42 10.84 -1.44 5.49
N TYR A 43 12.04 -1.72 5.99
CA TYR A 43 12.66 -3.03 5.94
C TYR A 43 13.22 -3.47 7.29
N THR A 44 13.29 -4.77 7.50
CA THR A 44 13.97 -5.41 8.63
C THR A 44 15.35 -5.93 8.21
N ASP A 45 16.18 -6.27 9.20
CA ASP A 45 17.44 -6.99 9.00
C ASP A 45 17.25 -8.44 8.55
N LYS A 46 16.02 -8.97 8.70
CA LYS A 46 15.57 -10.29 8.23
C LYS A 46 14.96 -10.26 6.82
N HIS A 47 15.02 -9.10 6.15
CA HIS A 47 14.61 -8.90 4.77
C HIS A 47 13.09 -8.98 4.52
N GLU A 48 12.27 -8.84 5.56
CA GLU A 48 10.87 -8.47 5.39
C GLU A 48 10.74 -6.97 5.10
N TRP A 49 9.66 -6.60 4.43
CA TRP A 49 9.26 -5.22 4.25
C TRP A 49 7.86 -4.98 4.82
N VAL A 50 7.61 -3.72 5.21
CA VAL A 50 6.27 -3.23 5.56
C VAL A 50 5.98 -1.90 4.88
N GLU A 51 4.83 -1.79 4.23
CA GLU A 51 4.27 -0.53 3.72
C GLU A 51 3.15 -0.05 4.65
N VAL A 52 3.30 1.15 5.21
CA VAL A 52 2.34 1.69 6.17
C VAL A 52 1.36 2.62 5.46
N THR A 53 0.10 2.20 5.40
CA THR A 53 -1.03 3.00 4.90
C THR A 53 -2.01 3.30 6.04
N GLY A 54 -1.84 4.48 6.67
CA GLY A 54 -2.64 4.85 7.84
C GLY A 54 -2.33 3.96 9.04
N LYS A 55 -3.27 3.09 9.42
CA LYS A 55 -3.09 2.12 10.52
C LYS A 55 -2.74 0.70 10.05
N ILE A 56 -2.72 0.48 8.74
CA ILE A 56 -2.48 -0.85 8.17
C ILE A 56 -1.04 -0.92 7.68
N GLY A 57 -0.30 -1.92 8.17
CA GLY A 57 0.96 -2.35 7.59
C GLY A 57 0.71 -3.51 6.63
N ILE A 58 1.14 -3.38 5.38
CA ILE A 58 1.17 -4.48 4.41
C ILE A 58 2.57 -5.09 4.47
N VAL A 59 2.68 -6.40 4.72
CA VAL A 59 3.97 -7.07 4.96
C VAL A 59 4.29 -8.02 3.81
N GLY A 60 5.56 -8.10 3.42
CA GLY A 60 6.08 -9.11 2.51
C GLY A 60 7.58 -9.35 2.68
N ILE A 61 8.21 -10.10 1.76
CA ILE A 61 9.67 -10.28 1.73
C ILE A 61 10.30 -9.53 0.57
N SER A 62 11.57 -9.12 0.73
CA SER A 62 12.28 -8.35 -0.29
C SER A 62 12.67 -9.19 -1.49
N HIS A 63 13.07 -8.52 -2.57
CA HIS A 63 13.64 -9.18 -3.74
C HIS A 63 14.89 -10.00 -3.39
N TYR A 64 15.75 -9.50 -2.50
CA TYR A 64 16.93 -10.21 -2.03
C TYR A 64 16.54 -11.53 -1.33
N ALA A 65 15.54 -11.49 -0.45
CA ALA A 65 15.08 -12.67 0.28
C ALA A 65 14.55 -13.76 -0.66
N GLN A 66 13.72 -13.39 -1.65
CA GLN A 66 13.18 -14.37 -2.58
C GLN A 66 14.26 -14.96 -3.50
N GLU A 67 15.28 -14.19 -3.89
CA GLU A 67 16.42 -14.74 -4.66
C GLU A 67 17.21 -15.75 -3.83
N ALA A 68 17.44 -15.44 -2.55
CA ALA A 68 18.14 -16.32 -1.62
C ALA A 68 17.36 -17.63 -1.37
N LEU A 69 16.03 -17.56 -1.26
CA LEU A 69 15.16 -18.74 -1.18
C LEU A 69 15.16 -19.55 -2.49
N GLY A 70 15.16 -18.87 -3.64
CA GLY A 70 14.85 -19.47 -4.94
C GLY A 70 13.35 -19.71 -5.12
N ASP A 71 12.99 -20.64 -6.00
CA ASP A 71 11.59 -20.88 -6.39
C ASP A 71 10.75 -21.37 -5.19
N VAL A 72 9.89 -20.49 -4.69
CA VAL A 72 9.03 -20.76 -3.53
C VAL A 72 7.90 -21.70 -3.96
N VAL A 73 7.75 -22.80 -3.21
CA VAL A 73 6.76 -23.85 -3.48
C VAL A 73 5.70 -23.94 -2.39
N TYR A 74 5.92 -23.32 -1.23
CA TYR A 74 4.98 -23.33 -0.13
C TYR A 74 5.09 -22.04 0.70
N ALA A 75 3.95 -21.57 1.20
CA ALA A 75 3.84 -20.42 2.08
C ALA A 75 2.83 -20.71 3.20
N GLN A 76 3.29 -20.62 4.44
CA GLN A 76 2.47 -20.65 5.64
C GLN A 76 2.37 -19.24 6.20
N LEU A 77 1.17 -18.66 6.17
CA LEU A 77 0.92 -17.28 6.60
C LEU A 77 0.19 -17.27 7.95
N PRO A 78 0.30 -16.19 8.74
CA PRO A 78 -0.41 -16.10 10.01
C PRO A 78 -1.92 -16.02 9.80
N ASP A 79 -2.68 -16.62 10.73
CA ASP A 79 -4.14 -16.57 10.69
C ASP A 79 -4.66 -15.16 11.01
N VAL A 80 -5.77 -14.80 10.38
CA VAL A 80 -6.49 -13.56 10.69
C VAL A 80 -6.93 -13.57 12.15
N ASN A 81 -6.79 -12.42 12.81
CA ASN A 81 -6.95 -12.19 14.25
C ASN A 81 -5.79 -12.62 15.16
N THR A 82 -4.71 -13.19 14.62
CA THR A 82 -3.49 -13.42 15.39
C THR A 82 -2.93 -12.07 15.87
N VAL A 83 -2.56 -11.99 17.15
CA VAL A 83 -1.87 -10.82 17.72
C VAL A 83 -0.38 -11.14 17.71
N LEU A 84 0.40 -10.31 17.04
CA LEU A 84 1.85 -10.45 16.86
C LEU A 84 2.55 -9.29 17.56
N LYS A 85 3.70 -9.57 18.16
CA LYS A 85 4.66 -8.54 18.55
C LYS A 85 5.72 -8.39 17.46
N GLN A 86 6.38 -7.25 17.44
CA GLN A 86 7.56 -7.08 16.59
C GLN A 86 8.58 -8.18 16.88
N LYS A 87 9.13 -8.77 15.81
CA LYS A 87 10.07 -9.91 15.81
C LYS A 87 9.46 -11.25 16.24
N ASP A 88 8.14 -11.36 16.42
CA ASP A 88 7.51 -12.67 16.57
C ASP A 88 7.58 -13.43 15.25
N GLU A 89 7.96 -14.71 15.32
CA GLU A 89 7.79 -15.66 14.23
C GLU A 89 6.29 -15.87 13.99
N CYS A 90 5.86 -15.75 12.73
CA CYS A 90 4.44 -15.74 12.38
C CYS A 90 4.08 -16.58 11.15
N GLY A 91 5.07 -17.17 10.48
CA GLY A 91 4.88 -17.96 9.28
C GLY A 91 6.18 -18.55 8.76
N ALA A 92 6.12 -19.22 7.62
CA ALA A 92 7.29 -19.78 6.96
C ALA A 92 7.10 -19.81 5.44
N LEU A 93 8.21 -19.70 4.71
CA LEU A 93 8.29 -19.90 3.27
C LEU A 93 9.25 -21.05 2.99
N GLU A 94 8.87 -21.94 2.07
CA GLU A 94 9.72 -23.05 1.65
C GLU A 94 9.90 -23.05 0.13
N SER A 95 11.13 -23.37 -0.28
CA SER A 95 11.53 -23.63 -1.65
C SER A 95 12.10 -25.05 -1.75
N VAL A 96 12.49 -25.46 -2.96
CA VAL A 96 13.22 -26.72 -3.16
C VAL A 96 14.66 -26.66 -2.59
N LYS A 97 15.15 -25.45 -2.28
CA LYS A 97 16.54 -25.21 -1.86
C LYS A 97 16.68 -24.86 -0.38
N ALA A 98 15.69 -24.19 0.19
CA ALA A 98 15.76 -23.60 1.52
C ALA A 98 14.37 -23.47 2.14
N ALA A 99 14.35 -23.23 3.44
CA ALA A 99 13.18 -22.75 4.18
C ALA A 99 13.60 -21.52 4.99
N SER A 100 12.68 -20.58 5.17
CA SER A 100 12.87 -19.41 6.03
C SER A 100 11.60 -19.13 6.81
N GLU A 101 11.76 -18.91 8.10
CA GLU A 101 10.71 -18.36 8.94
C GLU A 101 10.42 -16.90 8.54
N ILE A 102 9.19 -16.45 8.78
CA ILE A 102 8.73 -15.07 8.57
C ILE A 102 8.54 -14.42 9.94
N TYR A 103 9.16 -13.25 10.14
CA TYR A 103 9.02 -12.49 11.38
C TYR A 103 8.16 -11.23 11.16
N SER A 104 7.35 -10.88 12.16
CA SER A 104 6.55 -9.66 12.08
C SER A 104 7.43 -8.41 12.20
N PRO A 105 7.40 -7.47 11.24
CA PRO A 105 8.19 -6.23 11.34
C PRO A 105 7.65 -5.26 12.39
N ILE A 106 6.38 -5.42 12.80
CA ILE A 106 5.70 -4.52 13.71
C ILE A 106 4.65 -5.25 14.55
N SER A 107 4.42 -4.76 15.76
CA SER A 107 3.38 -5.27 16.66
C SER A 107 1.99 -4.87 16.18
N GLY A 108 1.07 -5.83 16.22
CA GLY A 108 -0.34 -5.58 15.91
C GLY A 108 -1.15 -6.83 15.66
N LYS A 109 -2.37 -6.64 15.15
CA LYS A 109 -3.32 -7.72 14.88
C LYS A 109 -3.40 -8.00 13.38
N VAL A 110 -3.25 -9.26 12.98
CA VAL A 110 -3.42 -9.67 11.58
C VAL A 110 -4.88 -9.45 11.16
N VAL A 111 -5.08 -8.67 10.11
CA VAL A 111 -6.42 -8.35 9.57
C VAL A 111 -6.72 -9.04 8.25
N GLU A 112 -5.68 -9.46 7.52
CA GLU A 112 -5.81 -10.09 6.21
C GLU A 112 -4.57 -10.94 5.93
N LYS A 113 -4.74 -12.09 5.27
CA LYS A 113 -3.65 -12.90 4.70
C LYS A 113 -3.87 -13.07 3.20
N ASN A 114 -2.79 -13.18 2.43
CA ASN A 114 -2.87 -13.31 0.99
C ASN A 114 -3.13 -14.75 0.56
N GLY A 115 -4.40 -15.10 0.38
CA GLY A 115 -4.79 -16.43 -0.11
C GLY A 115 -4.23 -16.77 -1.50
N ASP A 116 -4.02 -15.77 -2.36
CA ASP A 116 -3.43 -16.00 -3.69
C ASP A 116 -1.98 -16.50 -3.59
N VAL A 117 -1.24 -16.08 -2.56
CA VAL A 117 0.13 -16.56 -2.29
C VAL A 117 0.12 -17.97 -1.70
N GLU A 118 -0.84 -18.31 -0.83
CA GLU A 118 -0.99 -19.68 -0.33
C GLU A 118 -1.34 -20.65 -1.47
N GLU A 119 -2.20 -20.24 -2.41
CA GLU A 119 -2.56 -21.05 -3.58
C GLU A 119 -1.48 -21.05 -4.67
N LYS A 120 -0.77 -19.93 -4.83
CA LYS A 120 0.28 -19.74 -5.84
C LYS A 120 1.53 -19.06 -5.24
N PRO A 121 2.38 -19.83 -4.53
CA PRO A 121 3.57 -19.26 -3.85
C PRO A 121 4.57 -18.58 -4.78
N SER A 122 4.60 -18.96 -6.07
CA SER A 122 5.47 -18.34 -7.08
C SER A 122 5.23 -16.84 -7.27
N LEU A 123 4.11 -16.29 -6.79
CA LEU A 123 3.85 -14.84 -6.80
C LEU A 123 4.92 -14.08 -6.01
N ILE A 124 5.45 -14.69 -4.94
CA ILE A 124 6.56 -14.13 -4.16
C ILE A 124 7.79 -13.91 -5.06
N ASN A 125 8.16 -14.90 -5.88
CA ASN A 125 9.30 -14.75 -6.79
C ASN A 125 9.05 -13.72 -7.90
N THR A 126 7.84 -13.69 -8.47
CA THR A 126 7.57 -12.84 -9.65
C THR A 126 7.22 -11.39 -9.32
N ASP A 127 6.66 -11.13 -8.14
CA ASP A 127 6.07 -9.83 -7.79
C ASP A 127 6.02 -9.60 -6.26
N CYS A 128 7.14 -9.86 -5.56
CA CYS A 128 7.29 -9.75 -4.10
C CYS A 128 6.82 -8.43 -3.48
N TYR A 129 6.77 -7.36 -4.27
CA TYR A 129 6.45 -6.00 -3.82
C TYR A 129 5.05 -5.52 -4.16
N ALA A 130 4.28 -6.28 -4.95
CA ALA A 130 2.89 -5.97 -5.22
C ALA A 130 1.99 -7.19 -4.97
N LYS A 131 1.95 -8.17 -5.86
CA LYS A 131 1.05 -9.34 -5.70
C LYS A 131 1.54 -10.36 -4.68
N GLY A 132 2.82 -10.36 -4.37
CA GLY A 132 3.48 -11.28 -3.43
C GLY A 132 3.50 -10.79 -1.98
N TRP A 133 2.66 -9.81 -1.60
CA TRP A 133 2.46 -9.46 -0.19
C TRP A 133 1.94 -10.68 0.59
N LEU A 134 2.28 -10.78 1.87
CA LEU A 134 2.01 -11.96 2.69
C LEU A 134 0.79 -11.73 3.58
N PHE A 135 0.83 -10.73 4.44
CA PHE A 135 -0.28 -10.43 5.35
C PHE A 135 -0.40 -8.92 5.61
N LYS A 136 -1.53 -8.51 6.18
CA LYS A 136 -1.76 -7.14 6.65
C LYS A 136 -1.97 -7.16 8.15
N VAL A 137 -1.40 -6.17 8.82
CA VAL A 137 -1.47 -5.97 10.27
C VAL A 137 -2.07 -4.61 10.59
N GLU A 138 -3.03 -4.57 11.51
CA GLU A 138 -3.44 -3.33 12.16
C GLU A 138 -2.41 -2.98 13.24
N ILE A 139 -1.69 -1.88 13.03
CA ILE A 139 -0.54 -1.48 13.83
C ILE A 139 -1.00 -0.98 15.20
N GLU A 140 -0.46 -1.59 16.26
CA GLU A 140 -0.74 -1.17 17.64
C GLU A 140 0.28 -0.14 18.15
N ASN A 141 1.54 -0.27 17.74
CA ASN A 141 2.63 0.59 18.23
C ASN A 141 3.39 1.28 17.08
N ASN A 142 3.05 2.54 16.82
CA ASN A 142 3.73 3.36 15.79
C ASN A 142 5.18 3.72 16.15
N GLY A 143 5.60 3.53 17.41
CA GLY A 143 6.98 3.80 17.82
C GLY A 143 8.00 2.88 17.15
N GLU A 144 7.60 1.64 16.87
CA GLU A 144 8.43 0.58 16.29
C GLU A 144 8.81 0.86 14.83
N ILE A 145 8.03 1.68 14.11
CA ILE A 145 8.31 2.10 12.73
C ILE A 145 9.69 2.76 12.62
N LYS A 146 10.13 3.47 13.67
CA LYS A 146 11.43 4.17 13.70
C LYS A 146 12.62 3.24 13.83
N GLU A 147 12.40 1.97 14.17
CA GLU A 147 13.44 0.94 14.27
C GLU A 147 13.70 0.26 12.93
N LEU A 148 12.82 0.47 11.95
CA LEU A 148 12.92 -0.12 10.63
C LEU A 148 13.82 0.71 9.71
N MET A 149 14.39 0.05 8.72
CA MET A 149 15.26 0.67 7.73
C MET A 149 14.42 1.28 6.61
N THR A 150 14.79 2.49 6.18
CA THR A 150 14.33 3.02 4.89
C THR A 150 14.93 2.21 3.74
N GLU A 151 14.37 2.38 2.54
CA GLU A 151 14.90 1.80 1.30
C GLU A 151 16.42 2.06 1.13
N ASP A 152 16.88 3.29 1.40
CA ASP A 152 18.30 3.66 1.25
C ASP A 152 19.18 2.99 2.31
N GLN A 153 18.69 2.90 3.56
CA GLN A 153 19.38 2.19 4.63
C GLN A 153 19.47 0.69 4.34
N TYR A 154 18.41 0.08 3.82
CA TYR A 154 18.39 -1.33 3.45
C TYR A 154 19.35 -1.64 2.31
N LYS A 155 19.43 -0.77 1.29
CA LYS A 155 20.42 -0.90 0.21
C LYS A 155 21.85 -0.85 0.71
N GLU A 156 22.14 0.04 1.66
CA GLU A 156 23.47 0.10 2.26
C GLU A 156 23.76 -1.14 3.12
N PHE A 157 22.77 -1.60 3.89
CA PHE A 157 22.85 -2.85 4.64
C PHE A 157 23.22 -4.04 3.74
N LEU A 158 22.55 -4.20 2.59
CA LEU A 158 22.84 -5.28 1.64
C LEU A 158 24.29 -5.24 1.11
N LYS A 159 24.81 -4.06 0.74
CA LYS A 159 26.20 -3.94 0.29
C LYS A 159 27.20 -4.37 1.36
N THR A 160 26.94 -4.02 2.62
CA THR A 160 27.81 -4.41 3.73
C THR A 160 27.73 -5.91 4.01
N ALA A 161 26.55 -6.50 3.90
CA ALA A 161 26.32 -7.93 4.13
C ALA A 161 26.98 -8.83 3.06
N GLU A 162 27.07 -8.37 1.80
CA GLU A 162 27.72 -9.12 0.71
C GLU A 162 29.26 -9.09 0.76
N SER A 163 29.85 -8.21 1.57
CA SER A 163 31.30 -7.98 1.62
C SER A 163 32.06 -8.84 2.65
N HIS A 164 31.38 -9.79 3.28
CA HIS A 164 31.92 -10.70 4.30
C HIS A 164 31.67 -12.16 3.94
#